data_AF-C5DS92-F1
#
_entry.id   AF-C5DS92-F1
#
_cell.length_a   1.000
_cell.length_b   1.000
_cell.length_c   1.000
_cell.angle_alpha   90.00
_cell.angle_beta   90.00
_cell.angle_gamma   90.00
#
_symmetry.space_group_name_H-M   'P 1'
#
loop_
_entity.id
_entity.type
_entity.pdbx_description
1 polymer ?
#
loop_
_entity_poly.entity_id
_entity_poly.type
_entity_poly.pdbx_seq_one_letter_code
_entity_poly.pdbx_strand_id
1 'polypeptide(L)'
;MNDSKKLKGRELFEKMGKPTKIVAPMVDQSELAWRILSRKYGATLAYTPMFHAKLFATSPKYRKDMWCEMDGDSKIDRPLVVQFCANDPEYLLQAARLVQDKCDAVDLNLGCPQGIAKKGHYGSFLMEEWDLVHKLIRNLHENLDVPVTAKIRIFPEKEKSLQYARTVLDAGAQFLTVHGRLREQKGQQSGLADWETIKYLRDNLPPDTVFFSNGNLLYPNDISRCMDQINCDAVMSAEGNLYNPGIFNAEDSQDKEKVFPRVDVICREYFEIVKSYEFSHASRTAMKSHLFKILRPFLPNHTDIRSSLALLNAKSSLDDYENAVVIPVENVVKSIFEEKDIDEKDKVVKGDIELWGGSYYTVPYWRCQPYFRPVNGVTADKRVVESLKRKAEVPLQSVREKEVKV
;
A
#
# COMPACT_ATOMS: atom_id res chain seq x y z
N MET A 1 2.92 37.32 -13.44
CA MET A 1 2.12 36.42 -12.59
C MET A 1 1.83 35.19 -13.43
N ASN A 2 2.55 34.10 -13.20
CA ASN A 2 2.28 32.85 -13.91
C ASN A 2 1.18 32.16 -13.11
N ASP A 3 -0.05 32.36 -13.53
CA ASP A 3 -1.27 31.86 -12.88
C ASP A 3 -1.36 30.35 -13.15
N SER A 4 -0.49 29.58 -12.47
CA SER A 4 -0.48 28.12 -12.57
C SER A 4 -1.72 27.59 -11.87
N LYS A 5 -2.84 27.57 -12.60
CA LYS A 5 -4.10 26.99 -12.15
C LYS A 5 -3.87 25.57 -11.63
N LYS A 6 -4.27 25.31 -10.38
CA LYS A 6 -4.28 23.95 -9.79
C LYS A 6 -4.95 22.99 -10.78
N LEU A 7 -4.21 21.96 -11.19
CA LEU A 7 -4.69 20.95 -12.14
C LEU A 7 -5.93 20.27 -11.60
N LYS A 8 -6.88 19.87 -12.45
CA LYS A 8 -7.99 19.00 -12.06
C LYS A 8 -7.51 17.56 -11.90
N GLY A 9 -8.37 16.69 -11.34
CA GLY A 9 -8.05 15.27 -11.13
C GLY A 9 -7.54 14.57 -12.39
N ARG A 10 -8.35 14.47 -13.46
CA ARG A 10 -7.92 13.77 -14.68
C ARG A 10 -6.64 14.36 -15.31
N GLU A 11 -6.51 15.69 -15.33
CA GLU A 11 -5.31 16.38 -15.82
C GLU A 11 -4.06 16.05 -15.01
N LEU A 12 -4.16 16.00 -13.67
CA LEU A 12 -3.07 15.58 -12.81
C LEU A 12 -2.66 14.13 -13.09
N PHE A 13 -3.64 13.23 -13.21
CA PHE A 13 -3.40 11.82 -13.49
C PHE A 13 -2.65 11.63 -14.82
N GLU A 14 -3.02 12.38 -15.84
CA GLU A 14 -2.34 12.39 -17.14
C GLU A 14 -0.92 12.98 -17.04
N LYS A 15 -0.75 14.11 -16.35
CA LYS A 15 0.56 14.73 -16.15
C LYS A 15 1.55 13.80 -15.44
N MET A 16 1.07 12.98 -14.51
CA MET A 16 1.89 11.98 -13.81
C MET A 16 2.16 10.72 -14.66
N GLY A 17 1.74 10.67 -15.93
CA GLY A 17 1.95 9.53 -16.81
C GLY A 17 0.95 8.39 -16.62
N LYS A 18 -0.26 8.67 -16.10
CA LYS A 18 -1.33 7.69 -15.86
C LYS A 18 -0.86 6.49 -15.01
N PRO A 19 -0.33 6.73 -13.80
CA PRO A 19 0.27 5.66 -12.99
C PRO A 19 -0.78 4.63 -12.56
N THR A 20 -0.51 3.35 -12.79
CA THR A 20 -1.43 2.24 -12.46
C THR A 20 -1.02 1.44 -11.23
N LYS A 21 0.25 1.56 -10.80
CA LYS A 21 0.90 0.71 -9.78
C LYS A 21 1.40 1.56 -8.62
N ILE A 22 0.67 1.55 -7.50
CA ILE A 22 0.86 2.55 -6.43
C ILE A 22 1.40 1.92 -5.14
N VAL A 23 2.50 2.45 -4.63
CA VAL A 23 2.97 2.17 -3.25
C VAL A 23 2.04 2.85 -2.25
N ALA A 24 1.40 2.07 -1.39
CA ALA A 24 0.50 2.61 -0.37
C ALA A 24 1.26 3.41 0.71
N PRO A 25 0.60 4.40 1.34
CA PRO A 25 1.12 5.03 2.53
C PRO A 25 1.07 4.05 3.70
N MET A 26 2.22 3.84 4.33
CA MET A 26 2.42 2.91 5.43
C MET A 26 3.33 3.57 6.46
N VAL A 27 2.82 3.70 7.70
CA VAL A 27 3.55 4.29 8.83
C VAL A 27 4.90 3.58 8.98
N ASP A 28 5.97 4.35 8.90
CA ASP A 28 7.38 3.92 8.98
C ASP A 28 7.82 2.87 7.95
N GLN A 29 7.14 2.75 6.80
CA GLN A 29 7.38 1.65 5.84
C GLN A 29 7.23 2.05 4.36
N SER A 30 7.04 3.33 4.08
CA SER A 30 6.92 3.88 2.71
C SER A 30 7.77 5.16 2.58
N GLU A 31 8.81 5.22 3.38
CA GLU A 31 9.92 6.16 3.38
C GLU A 31 10.77 6.06 2.11
N LEU A 32 11.67 7.02 1.93
CA LEU A 32 12.40 7.22 0.67
C LEU A 32 13.07 5.94 0.13
N ALA A 33 13.84 5.23 0.97
CA ALA A 33 14.55 4.02 0.53
C ALA A 33 13.59 2.95 -0.03
N TRP A 34 12.47 2.69 0.67
CA TRP A 34 11.46 1.75 0.19
C TRP A 34 10.76 2.22 -1.08
N ARG A 35 10.49 3.53 -1.24
CA ARG A 35 9.91 4.07 -2.48
C ARG A 35 10.86 3.89 -3.67
N ILE A 36 12.15 4.15 -3.48
CA ILE A 36 13.18 3.93 -4.51
C ILE A 36 13.23 2.46 -4.91
N LEU A 37 13.27 1.54 -3.92
CA LEU A 37 13.25 0.11 -4.19
C LEU A 37 11.97 -0.26 -4.96
N SER A 38 10.79 0.15 -4.48
CA SER A 38 9.52 -0.19 -5.12
C SER A 38 9.43 0.32 -6.57
N ARG A 39 10.02 1.48 -6.89
CA ARG A 39 10.11 2.02 -8.26
C ARG A 39 11.00 1.18 -9.17
N LYS A 40 12.14 0.68 -8.67
CA LYS A 40 12.99 -0.27 -9.41
C LYS A 40 12.23 -1.54 -9.79
N TYR A 41 11.23 -1.92 -9.00
CA TYR A 41 10.36 -3.08 -9.23
C TYR A 41 8.99 -2.72 -9.83
N GLY A 42 8.88 -1.57 -10.51
CA GLY A 42 7.74 -1.26 -11.37
C GLY A 42 6.66 -0.38 -10.76
N ALA A 43 6.81 0.14 -9.54
CA ALA A 43 5.88 1.14 -9.00
C ALA A 43 5.93 2.45 -9.82
N THR A 44 4.77 2.95 -10.22
CA THR A 44 4.63 4.15 -11.06
C THR A 44 4.23 5.40 -10.27
N LEU A 45 3.68 5.22 -9.06
CA LEU A 45 3.36 6.29 -8.11
C LEU A 45 3.64 5.78 -6.71
N ALA A 46 4.07 6.67 -5.82
CA ALA A 46 4.29 6.33 -4.43
C ALA A 46 3.67 7.36 -3.50
N TYR A 47 3.28 6.88 -2.32
CA TYR A 47 2.87 7.71 -1.21
C TYR A 47 3.94 7.67 -0.12
N THR A 48 4.11 8.77 0.61
CA THR A 48 4.97 8.82 1.80
C THR A 48 4.38 7.99 2.95
N PRO A 49 5.12 7.78 4.06
CA PRO A 49 4.48 7.42 5.30
C PRO A 49 3.43 8.46 5.69
N MET A 50 2.46 8.02 6.50
CA MET A 50 1.46 8.92 7.06
C MET A 50 2.12 9.81 8.12
N PHE A 51 2.21 11.11 7.87
CA PHE A 51 2.78 12.09 8.81
C PHE A 51 1.71 12.74 9.68
N HIS A 52 2.01 12.94 10.96
CA HIS A 52 1.09 13.66 11.85
C HIS A 52 1.20 15.18 11.59
N ALA A 53 0.15 15.79 11.04
CA ALA A 53 0.18 17.19 10.58
C ALA A 53 0.63 18.18 11.66
N LYS A 54 0.02 18.15 12.85
CA LYS A 54 0.42 19.01 13.98
C LYS A 54 1.91 18.91 14.32
N LEU A 55 2.44 17.68 14.44
CA LEU A 55 3.86 17.48 14.73
C LEU A 55 4.74 17.93 13.58
N PHE A 56 4.35 17.66 12.34
CA PHE A 56 5.07 18.08 11.14
C PHE A 56 5.13 19.61 10.99
N ALA A 57 4.06 20.32 11.34
CA ALA A 57 4.01 21.78 11.34
C ALA A 57 4.88 22.37 12.46
N THR A 58 4.73 21.87 13.69
CA THR A 58 5.25 22.54 14.90
C THR A 58 6.58 22.02 15.42
N SER A 59 7.02 20.82 15.03
CA SER A 59 8.25 20.21 15.53
C SER A 59 9.27 20.03 14.40
N PRO A 60 10.30 20.90 14.34
CA PRO A 60 11.40 20.75 13.38
C PRO A 60 12.11 19.40 13.50
N LYS A 61 12.22 18.86 14.72
CA LYS A 61 12.80 17.54 14.97
C LYS A 61 11.97 16.44 14.30
N TYR A 62 10.66 16.40 14.55
CA TYR A 62 9.79 15.38 13.95
C TYR A 62 9.85 15.44 12.42
N ARG A 63 9.83 16.64 11.85
CA ARG A 63 9.94 16.85 10.41
C ARG A 63 11.27 16.34 9.85
N LYS A 64 12.40 16.67 10.48
CA LYS A 64 13.73 16.18 10.08
C LYS A 64 13.85 14.65 10.19
N ASP A 65 13.24 14.06 11.23
CA ASP A 65 13.29 12.62 11.47
C ASP A 65 12.46 11.83 10.43
N MET A 66 11.47 12.47 9.79
CA MET A 66 10.52 11.87 8.84
C MET A 66 10.73 12.25 7.37
N TRP A 67 11.38 13.38 7.10
CA TRP A 67 11.56 13.97 5.77
C TRP A 67 13.00 14.47 5.60
N CYS A 68 13.73 13.89 4.64
CA CYS A 68 15.07 14.32 4.26
C CYS A 68 15.06 15.15 2.97
N GLU A 69 16.21 15.70 2.59
CA GLU A 69 16.33 16.58 1.42
C GLU A 69 16.03 15.89 0.08
N MET A 70 16.19 14.56 0.03
CA MET A 70 15.94 13.75 -1.15
C MET A 70 14.48 13.28 -1.28
N ASP A 71 13.66 13.43 -0.23
CA ASP A 71 12.22 13.18 -0.33
C ASP A 71 11.60 14.19 -1.31
N GLY A 72 10.85 13.69 -2.29
CA GLY A 72 10.23 14.52 -3.31
C GLY A 72 11.18 15.02 -4.41
N ASP A 73 12.40 14.47 -4.50
CA ASP A 73 13.30 14.79 -5.61
C ASP A 73 12.70 14.39 -6.97
N SER A 74 12.81 15.30 -7.93
CA SER A 74 12.19 15.19 -9.26
C SER A 74 12.68 14.03 -10.11
N LYS A 75 13.90 13.52 -9.87
CA LYS A 75 14.51 12.46 -10.67
C LYS A 75 14.33 11.09 -10.05
N ILE A 76 14.35 11.01 -8.71
CA ILE A 76 14.39 9.71 -8.02
C ILE A 76 13.09 9.33 -7.30
N ASP A 77 12.26 10.31 -6.90
CA ASP A 77 11.17 10.05 -5.96
C ASP A 77 9.80 10.56 -6.44
N ARG A 78 9.72 11.20 -7.61
CA ARG A 78 8.46 11.65 -8.22
C ARG A 78 7.99 10.73 -9.37
N PRO A 79 6.67 10.60 -9.62
CA PRO A 79 5.57 11.33 -8.97
C PRO A 79 5.29 10.86 -7.53
N LEU A 80 5.05 11.80 -6.61
CA LEU A 80 4.91 11.55 -5.17
C LEU A 80 3.66 12.19 -4.59
N VAL A 81 2.94 11.45 -3.74
CA VAL A 81 1.86 11.98 -2.92
C VAL A 81 2.26 11.99 -1.44
N VAL A 82 2.17 13.13 -0.78
CA VAL A 82 2.52 13.25 0.64
C VAL A 82 1.27 13.12 1.49
N GLN A 83 1.22 12.10 2.35
CA GLN A 83 0.04 11.83 3.18
C GLN A 83 0.19 12.37 4.59
N PHE A 84 -0.83 13.10 5.04
CA PHE A 84 -0.98 13.53 6.43
C PHE A 84 -2.15 12.85 7.14
N CYS A 85 -2.05 12.70 8.46
CA CYS A 85 -3.20 12.58 9.34
C CYS A 85 -3.38 13.87 10.15
N ALA A 86 -4.63 14.28 10.33
CA ALA A 86 -5.00 15.50 11.03
C ALA A 86 -6.45 15.44 11.49
N ASN A 87 -6.79 16.32 12.43
CA ASN A 87 -8.14 16.66 12.88
C ASN A 87 -8.33 18.16 13.11
N ASP A 88 -7.34 18.96 12.68
CA ASP A 88 -7.34 20.41 12.77
C ASP A 88 -6.96 20.97 11.39
N PRO A 89 -7.85 21.73 10.73
CA PRO A 89 -7.60 22.26 9.38
C PRO A 89 -6.40 23.19 9.30
N GLU A 90 -6.09 23.94 10.36
CA GLU A 90 -5.02 24.93 10.36
C GLU A 90 -3.65 24.23 10.43
N TYR A 91 -3.48 23.30 11.37
CA TYR A 91 -2.24 22.50 11.42
C TYR A 91 -2.04 21.65 10.16
N LEU A 92 -3.12 21.13 9.57
CA LEU A 92 -3.05 20.40 8.31
C LEU A 92 -2.53 21.28 7.17
N LEU A 93 -3.07 22.49 7.02
CA LEU A 93 -2.63 23.43 5.98
C LEU A 93 -1.19 23.89 6.19
N GLN A 94 -0.80 24.20 7.43
CA GLN A 94 0.58 24.57 7.76
C GLN A 94 1.57 23.45 7.40
N ALA A 95 1.26 22.20 7.75
CA ALA A 95 2.10 21.06 7.40
C ALA A 95 2.19 20.84 5.88
N ALA A 96 1.07 20.93 5.18
CA ALA A 96 1.00 20.72 3.73
C ALA A 96 1.79 21.78 2.94
N ARG A 97 1.77 23.05 3.39
CA ARG A 97 2.56 24.13 2.77
C ARG A 97 4.07 23.91 2.83
N LEU A 98 4.56 23.11 3.79
CA LEU A 98 5.98 22.79 3.91
C LEU A 98 6.48 21.77 2.87
N VAL A 99 5.58 21.08 2.16
CA VAL A 99 5.92 20.01 1.20
C VAL A 99 5.33 20.24 -0.20
N GLN A 100 4.51 21.27 -0.39
CA GLN A 100 3.76 21.45 -1.64
C GLN A 100 4.65 21.60 -2.89
N ASP A 101 5.85 22.17 -2.77
CA ASP A 101 6.80 22.29 -3.87
C ASP A 101 7.60 20.98 -4.11
N LYS A 102 7.49 20.01 -3.20
CA LYS A 102 8.21 18.73 -3.23
C LYS A 102 7.31 17.53 -3.55
N CYS A 103 6.04 17.76 -3.90
CA CYS A 103 5.13 16.67 -4.23
C CYS A 103 4.20 17.02 -5.40
N ASP A 104 3.51 16.01 -5.92
CA ASP A 104 2.52 16.13 -6.99
C ASP A 104 1.11 16.30 -6.44
N ALA A 105 0.87 15.82 -5.21
CA ALA A 105 -0.35 16.06 -4.44
C ALA A 105 -0.12 15.88 -2.94
N VAL A 106 -1.02 16.46 -2.15
CA VAL A 106 -1.16 16.20 -0.71
C VAL A 106 -2.37 15.30 -0.48
N ASP A 107 -2.24 14.27 0.35
CA ASP A 107 -3.32 13.33 0.69
C ASP A 107 -3.73 13.45 2.17
N LEU A 108 -5.04 13.36 2.42
CA LEU A 108 -5.58 13.19 3.76
C LEU A 108 -5.89 11.73 4.06
N ASN A 109 -5.25 11.18 5.09
CA ASN A 109 -5.57 9.86 5.60
C ASN A 109 -6.91 9.86 6.35
N LEU A 110 -7.87 9.10 5.83
CA LEU A 110 -9.19 8.84 6.42
C LEU A 110 -9.43 7.34 6.61
N GLY A 111 -8.37 6.55 6.63
CA GLY A 111 -8.46 5.08 6.56
C GLY A 111 -7.64 4.32 7.60
N CYS A 112 -6.73 4.96 8.34
CA CYS A 112 -5.90 4.28 9.34
C CYS A 112 -6.73 3.87 10.57
N PRO A 113 -6.85 2.57 10.90
CA PRO A 113 -7.64 2.11 12.03
C PRO A 113 -6.80 1.79 13.27
N GLN A 114 -5.51 2.17 13.26
CA GLN A 114 -4.55 1.78 14.29
C GLN A 114 -4.83 2.46 15.64
N GLY A 115 -4.32 1.88 16.72
CA GLY A 115 -4.49 2.43 18.06
C GLY A 115 -3.96 3.87 18.21
N ILE A 116 -2.88 4.22 17.51
CA ILE A 116 -2.35 5.58 17.47
C ILE A 116 -3.33 6.58 16.85
N ALA A 117 -4.09 6.15 15.82
CA ALA A 117 -5.11 6.96 15.17
C ALA A 117 -6.34 7.15 16.04
N LYS A 118 -6.71 6.12 16.81
CA LYS A 118 -7.76 6.24 17.83
C LYS A 118 -7.38 7.27 18.89
N LYS A 119 -6.16 7.16 19.43
CA LYS A 119 -5.67 8.04 20.51
C LYS A 119 -5.53 9.49 20.04
N GLY A 120 -5.07 9.70 18.82
CA GLY A 120 -4.90 11.04 18.25
C GLY A 120 -6.14 11.60 17.54
N HIS A 121 -7.23 10.84 17.49
CA HIS A 121 -8.49 11.20 16.83
C HIS A 121 -8.31 11.63 15.38
N TYR A 122 -7.76 10.73 14.54
CA TYR A 122 -7.57 10.95 13.10
C TYR A 122 -7.76 9.64 12.32
N GLY A 123 -7.60 9.65 10.98
CA GLY A 123 -7.73 8.45 10.16
C GLY A 123 -9.17 7.96 10.10
N SER A 124 -9.40 6.64 10.24
CA SER A 124 -10.75 6.08 10.17
C SER A 124 -11.67 6.47 11.34
N PHE A 125 -11.14 7.18 12.35
CA PHE A 125 -11.94 7.68 13.47
C PHE A 125 -12.64 9.00 13.16
N LEU A 126 -12.37 9.59 11.98
CA LEU A 126 -13.12 10.73 11.45
C LEU A 126 -14.22 10.31 10.48
N MET A 127 -14.40 9.01 10.22
CA MET A 127 -15.36 8.52 9.24
C MET A 127 -16.79 8.95 9.58
N GLU A 128 -17.13 9.10 10.86
CA GLU A 128 -18.44 9.56 11.31
C GLU A 128 -18.56 11.10 11.43
N GLU A 129 -17.47 11.85 11.24
CA GLU A 129 -17.40 13.31 11.42
C GLU A 129 -17.29 14.03 10.07
N TRP A 130 -18.34 13.91 9.25
CA TRP A 130 -18.32 14.33 7.84
C TRP A 130 -18.06 15.83 7.67
N ASP A 131 -18.59 16.67 8.56
CA ASP A 131 -18.36 18.11 8.55
C ASP A 131 -16.87 18.45 8.79
N LEU A 132 -16.21 17.73 9.68
CA LEU A 132 -14.78 17.92 9.93
C LEU A 132 -13.96 17.45 8.74
N VAL A 133 -14.28 16.29 8.16
CA VAL A 133 -13.63 15.78 6.94
C VAL A 133 -13.75 16.79 5.80
N HIS A 134 -14.94 17.35 5.60
CA HIS A 134 -15.19 18.37 4.59
C HIS A 134 -14.33 19.62 4.82
N LYS A 135 -14.32 20.16 6.05
CA LYS A 135 -13.48 21.31 6.42
C LYS A 135 -11.99 21.07 6.21
N LEU A 136 -11.48 19.89 6.57
CA LEU A 136 -10.06 19.53 6.40
C LEU A 136 -9.66 19.54 4.91
N ILE A 137 -10.44 18.87 4.07
CA ILE A 137 -10.14 18.76 2.63
C ILE A 137 -10.36 20.10 1.93
N ARG A 138 -11.47 20.81 2.23
CA ARG A 138 -11.79 22.11 1.65
C ARG A 138 -10.70 23.13 1.92
N ASN A 139 -10.23 23.21 3.17
CA ASN A 139 -9.18 24.16 3.54
C ASN A 139 -7.90 23.94 2.73
N LEU A 140 -7.48 22.68 2.54
CA LEU A 140 -6.35 22.35 1.67
C LEU A 140 -6.62 22.68 0.20
N HIS A 141 -7.81 22.33 -0.29
CA HIS A 141 -8.19 22.52 -1.68
C HIS A 141 -8.20 24.01 -2.09
N GLU A 142 -8.61 24.91 -1.19
CA GLU A 142 -8.64 26.34 -1.46
C GLU A 142 -7.28 27.03 -1.30
N ASN A 143 -6.38 26.49 -0.46
CA ASN A 143 -5.20 27.24 -0.01
C ASN A 143 -3.83 26.63 -0.38
N LEU A 144 -3.80 25.47 -1.04
CA LEU A 144 -2.58 24.90 -1.64
C LEU A 144 -2.51 25.19 -3.13
N ASP A 145 -1.30 25.20 -3.70
CA ASP A 145 -1.12 25.26 -5.16
C ASP A 145 -1.21 23.86 -5.81
N VAL A 146 -0.84 22.82 -5.03
CA VAL A 146 -0.92 21.42 -5.47
C VAL A 146 -2.30 20.80 -5.23
N PRO A 147 -2.67 19.80 -6.04
CA PRO A 147 -3.86 19.00 -5.83
C PRO A 147 -3.97 18.33 -4.46
N VAL A 148 -5.21 18.14 -4.02
CA VAL A 148 -5.56 17.43 -2.78
C VAL A 148 -6.20 16.09 -3.12
N THR A 149 -5.84 15.04 -2.40
CA THR A 149 -6.35 13.69 -2.56
C THR A 149 -6.78 13.12 -1.21
N ALA A 150 -7.57 12.05 -1.21
CA ALA A 150 -7.97 11.40 0.04
C ALA A 150 -7.99 9.88 -0.10
N LYS A 151 -7.61 9.21 1.00
CA LYS A 151 -7.70 7.76 1.15
C LYS A 151 -8.68 7.36 2.24
N ILE A 152 -9.76 6.68 1.86
CA ILE A 152 -10.86 6.28 2.75
C ILE A 152 -10.94 4.76 2.97
N ARG A 153 -11.74 4.36 3.96
CA ARG A 153 -12.31 3.01 4.12
C ARG A 153 -13.81 3.03 3.82
N ILE A 154 -14.40 1.85 3.65
CA ILE A 154 -15.84 1.68 3.44
C ILE A 154 -16.61 1.53 4.76
N PHE A 155 -17.91 1.82 4.71
CA PHE A 155 -18.90 1.47 5.73
C PHE A 155 -19.54 0.10 5.43
N PRO A 156 -20.23 -0.52 6.41
CA PRO A 156 -20.99 -1.75 6.17
C PRO A 156 -22.07 -1.57 5.10
N GLU A 157 -22.73 -0.40 5.09
CA GLU A 157 -23.71 -0.05 4.07
C GLU A 157 -23.01 0.63 2.87
N LYS A 158 -23.14 0.03 1.68
CA LYS A 158 -22.54 0.55 0.44
C LYS A 158 -23.08 1.93 0.07
N GLU A 159 -24.34 2.22 0.36
CA GLU A 159 -24.98 3.53 0.14
C GLU A 159 -24.37 4.61 1.04
N LYS A 160 -24.07 4.28 2.30
CA LYS A 160 -23.38 5.19 3.22
C LYS A 160 -21.94 5.43 2.77
N SER A 161 -21.26 4.39 2.28
CA SER A 161 -19.93 4.53 1.65
C SER A 161 -19.96 5.47 0.45
N LEU A 162 -21.02 5.40 -0.38
CA LEU A 162 -21.20 6.28 -1.53
C LEU A 162 -21.44 7.73 -1.13
N GLN A 163 -22.29 7.97 -0.13
CA GLN A 163 -22.52 9.32 0.41
C GLN A 163 -21.22 9.90 0.97
N TYR A 164 -20.47 9.13 1.75
CA TYR A 164 -19.19 9.56 2.30
C TYR A 164 -18.16 9.89 1.20
N ALA A 165 -18.04 9.03 0.19
CA ALA A 165 -17.19 9.29 -0.98
C ALA A 165 -17.57 10.58 -1.71
N ARG A 166 -18.88 10.86 -1.87
CA ARG A 166 -19.37 12.11 -2.46
C ARG A 166 -19.02 13.31 -1.61
N THR A 167 -19.14 13.25 -0.28
CA THR A 167 -18.72 14.33 0.62
C THR A 167 -17.23 14.64 0.49
N VAL A 168 -16.39 13.61 0.39
CA VAL A 168 -14.93 13.75 0.22
C VAL A 168 -14.58 14.42 -1.11
N LEU A 169 -15.23 14.03 -2.21
CA LEU A 169 -15.04 14.64 -3.52
C LEU A 169 -15.59 16.07 -3.58
N ASP A 170 -16.79 16.29 -3.03
CA ASP A 170 -17.41 17.62 -2.95
C ASP A 170 -16.48 18.61 -2.23
N ALA A 171 -15.86 18.19 -1.13
CA ALA A 171 -14.90 18.99 -0.37
C ALA A 171 -13.66 19.42 -1.16
N GLY A 172 -13.39 18.79 -2.32
CA GLY A 172 -12.31 19.17 -3.23
C GLY A 172 -11.20 18.13 -3.37
N ALA A 173 -11.39 16.91 -2.88
CA ALA A 173 -10.46 15.82 -3.18
C ALA A 173 -10.54 15.47 -4.68
N GLN A 174 -9.39 15.42 -5.33
CA GLN A 174 -9.29 15.27 -6.78
C GLN A 174 -9.04 13.82 -7.19
N PHE A 175 -8.36 13.05 -6.32
CA PHE A 175 -8.31 11.59 -6.39
C PHE A 175 -8.98 11.01 -5.16
N LEU A 176 -9.63 9.87 -5.35
CA LEU A 176 -10.17 9.07 -4.26
C LEU A 176 -9.55 7.68 -4.27
N THR A 177 -8.83 7.34 -3.21
CA THR A 177 -8.37 5.98 -2.95
C THR A 177 -9.31 5.28 -1.98
N VAL A 178 -9.87 4.14 -2.34
CA VAL A 178 -10.78 3.38 -1.48
C VAL A 178 -10.13 2.07 -1.04
N HIS A 179 -9.98 1.91 0.27
CA HIS A 179 -9.71 0.60 0.87
C HIS A 179 -11.03 -0.12 1.13
N GLY A 180 -11.28 -1.23 0.45
CA GLY A 180 -12.50 -2.04 0.59
C GLY A 180 -12.65 -2.79 1.91
N ARG A 181 -12.09 -2.29 3.02
CA ARG A 181 -12.26 -2.89 4.34
C ARG A 181 -12.90 -1.90 5.29
N LEU A 182 -13.74 -2.39 6.19
CA LEU A 182 -14.28 -1.67 7.34
C LEU A 182 -13.16 -1.25 8.29
N ARG A 183 -13.38 -0.25 9.15
CA ARG A 183 -12.40 0.17 10.17
C ARG A 183 -11.99 -0.99 11.08
N GLU A 184 -12.95 -1.83 11.46
CA GLU A 184 -12.81 -2.95 12.38
C GLU A 184 -11.98 -4.09 11.78
N GLN A 185 -11.95 -4.19 10.44
CA GLN A 185 -11.15 -5.15 9.68
C GLN A 185 -9.67 -4.76 9.66
N LYS A 186 -8.98 -5.04 10.77
CA LYS A 186 -7.54 -4.80 10.97
C LYS A 186 -6.85 -5.95 11.71
N GLY A 187 -5.52 -6.04 11.60
CA GLY A 187 -4.72 -7.03 12.32
C GLY A 187 -5.14 -8.46 11.96
N GLN A 188 -5.44 -9.28 12.96
CA GLN A 188 -5.92 -10.67 12.75
C GLN A 188 -7.34 -10.74 12.17
N GLN A 189 -8.11 -9.65 12.25
CA GLN A 189 -9.48 -9.54 11.74
C GLN A 189 -9.52 -8.87 10.36
N SER A 190 -8.39 -8.77 9.67
CA SER A 190 -8.31 -8.00 8.41
C SER A 190 -9.25 -8.54 7.32
N GLY A 191 -9.44 -9.87 7.23
CA GLY A 191 -10.27 -10.49 6.18
C GLY A 191 -9.93 -10.04 4.75
N LEU A 192 -10.84 -10.33 3.81
CA LEU A 192 -10.75 -9.86 2.43
C LEU A 192 -11.30 -8.42 2.32
N ALA A 193 -10.68 -7.63 1.45
CA ALA A 193 -11.30 -6.38 0.97
C ALA A 193 -12.48 -6.70 0.04
N ASP A 194 -13.56 -5.94 0.19
CA ASP A 194 -14.79 -6.02 -0.60
C ASP A 194 -14.64 -5.19 -1.87
N TRP A 195 -14.25 -5.86 -2.96
CA TRP A 195 -14.18 -5.25 -4.29
C TRP A 195 -15.56 -4.96 -4.90
N GLU A 196 -16.63 -5.63 -4.46
CA GLU A 196 -18.00 -5.36 -4.95
C GLU A 196 -18.46 -3.99 -4.48
N THR A 197 -18.20 -3.65 -3.21
CA THR A 197 -18.48 -2.30 -2.69
C THR A 197 -17.62 -1.25 -3.38
N ILE A 198 -16.32 -1.51 -3.61
CA ILE A 198 -15.47 -0.56 -4.35
C ILE A 198 -16.00 -0.34 -5.78
N LYS A 199 -16.40 -1.40 -6.49
CA LYS A 199 -17.02 -1.33 -7.81
C LYS A 199 -18.31 -0.51 -7.76
N TYR A 200 -19.18 -0.78 -6.79
CA TYR A 200 -20.41 -0.01 -6.59
C TYR A 200 -20.13 1.49 -6.44
N LEU A 201 -19.08 1.89 -5.73
CA LEU A 201 -18.66 3.29 -5.66
C LEU A 201 -18.21 3.82 -7.02
N ARG A 202 -17.31 3.11 -7.71
CA ARG A 202 -16.80 3.51 -9.04
C ARG A 202 -17.95 3.72 -10.04
N ASP A 203 -18.94 2.85 -10.05
CA ASP A 203 -20.08 2.89 -10.96
C ASP A 203 -21.08 4.03 -10.64
N ASN A 204 -21.08 4.57 -9.41
CA ASN A 204 -22.05 5.57 -8.94
C ASN A 204 -21.44 6.95 -8.60
N LEU A 205 -20.14 7.11 -8.83
CA LEU A 205 -19.40 8.37 -8.75
C LEU A 205 -19.21 8.99 -10.15
N PRO A 206 -18.97 10.31 -10.25
CA PRO A 206 -18.76 10.96 -11.55
C PRO A 206 -17.70 10.22 -12.39
N PRO A 207 -17.97 9.91 -13.68
CA PRO A 207 -17.06 9.13 -14.54
C PRO A 207 -15.61 9.65 -14.53
N ASP A 208 -15.43 10.97 -14.55
CA ASP A 208 -14.10 11.61 -14.61
C ASP A 208 -13.30 11.54 -13.30
N THR A 209 -13.90 11.10 -12.19
CA THR A 209 -13.20 10.89 -10.91
C THR A 209 -12.01 9.96 -11.14
N VAL A 210 -10.82 10.38 -10.71
CA VAL A 210 -9.66 9.48 -10.68
C VAL A 210 -9.75 8.65 -9.41
N PHE A 211 -9.82 7.34 -9.57
CA PHE A 211 -10.29 6.42 -8.55
C PHE A 211 -9.33 5.24 -8.41
N PHE A 212 -8.75 5.07 -7.21
CA PHE A 212 -7.78 4.03 -6.93
C PHE A 212 -8.35 2.96 -6.00
N SER A 213 -8.16 1.69 -6.35
CA SER A 213 -8.54 0.56 -5.50
C SER A 213 -7.39 0.14 -4.58
N ASN A 214 -7.71 -0.20 -3.33
CA ASN A 214 -6.74 -0.72 -2.36
C ASN A 214 -7.30 -1.94 -1.60
N GLY A 215 -6.46 -2.98 -1.49
CA GLY A 215 -6.76 -4.21 -0.74
C GLY A 215 -6.81 -5.45 -1.63
N ASN A 216 -6.35 -6.58 -1.09
CA ASN A 216 -6.22 -7.88 -1.78
C ASN A 216 -5.29 -7.89 -3.01
N LEU A 217 -4.24 -7.06 -3.02
CA LEU A 217 -3.18 -7.15 -4.03
C LEU A 217 -1.98 -7.85 -3.43
N LEU A 218 -1.77 -9.11 -3.80
CA LEU A 218 -0.70 -9.96 -3.29
C LEU A 218 0.25 -10.40 -4.40
N TYR A 219 -0.28 -10.64 -5.60
CA TYR A 219 0.48 -11.07 -6.77
C TYR A 219 0.34 -10.06 -7.91
N PRO A 220 1.28 -10.03 -8.88
CA PRO A 220 1.15 -9.07 -9.99
C PRO A 220 -0.11 -9.27 -10.81
N ASN A 221 -0.58 -10.51 -10.98
CA ASN A 221 -1.84 -10.80 -11.67
C ASN A 221 -3.08 -10.28 -10.93
N ASP A 222 -2.97 -9.88 -9.65
CA ASP A 222 -4.06 -9.21 -8.95
C ASP A 222 -4.28 -7.78 -9.46
N ILE A 223 -3.27 -7.15 -10.07
CA ILE A 223 -3.33 -5.78 -10.55
C ILE A 223 -4.35 -5.66 -11.67
N SER A 224 -4.15 -6.39 -12.78
CA SER A 224 -5.08 -6.39 -13.91
C SER A 224 -6.47 -6.86 -13.50
N ARG A 225 -6.56 -7.95 -12.74
CA ARG A 225 -7.83 -8.49 -12.26
C ARG A 225 -8.65 -7.49 -11.43
N CYS A 226 -7.99 -6.77 -10.53
CA CYS A 226 -8.65 -5.73 -9.72
C CYS A 226 -9.10 -4.55 -10.59
N MET A 227 -8.25 -4.12 -11.54
CA MET A 227 -8.59 -3.05 -12.48
C MET A 227 -9.77 -3.43 -13.37
N ASP A 228 -9.76 -4.63 -13.95
CA ASP A 228 -10.82 -5.14 -14.84
C ASP A 228 -12.15 -5.31 -14.11
N GLN A 229 -12.12 -5.84 -12.88
CA GLN A 229 -13.34 -6.06 -12.10
C GLN A 229 -13.98 -4.74 -11.66
N ILE A 230 -13.17 -3.78 -11.19
CA ILE A 230 -13.68 -2.55 -10.59
C ILE A 230 -13.86 -1.43 -11.62
N ASN A 231 -13.10 -1.47 -12.73
CA ASN A 231 -12.90 -0.37 -13.66
C ASN A 231 -12.28 0.87 -12.97
N CYS A 232 -11.25 0.64 -12.14
CA CYS A 232 -10.49 1.71 -11.47
C CYS A 232 -9.28 2.14 -12.29
N ASP A 233 -8.79 3.37 -12.04
CA ASP A 233 -7.67 3.95 -12.80
C ASP A 233 -6.31 3.37 -12.41
N ALA A 234 -6.19 2.93 -11.16
CA ALA A 234 -4.96 2.37 -10.60
C ALA A 234 -5.25 1.53 -9.36
N VAL A 235 -4.25 0.76 -8.95
CA VAL A 235 -4.32 -0.08 -7.76
C VAL A 235 -3.16 0.21 -6.82
N MET A 236 -3.44 0.14 -5.53
CA MET A 236 -2.50 0.46 -4.48
C MET A 236 -2.20 -0.79 -3.64
N SER A 237 -0.92 -1.13 -3.49
CA SER A 237 -0.45 -2.24 -2.64
C SER A 237 0.31 -1.74 -1.41
N ALA A 238 -0.02 -2.30 -0.25
CA ALA A 238 0.58 -1.99 1.04
C ALA A 238 1.47 -3.15 1.51
N GLU A 239 0.94 -4.05 2.34
CA GLU A 239 1.70 -5.17 2.89
C GLU A 239 2.26 -6.10 1.80
N GLY A 240 1.49 -6.36 0.73
CA GLY A 240 1.96 -7.19 -0.39
C GLY A 240 3.31 -6.71 -0.94
N ASN A 241 3.42 -5.41 -1.21
CA ASN A 241 4.68 -4.77 -1.65
C ASN A 241 5.82 -4.98 -0.64
N LEU A 242 5.55 -4.84 0.66
CA LEU A 242 6.59 -4.97 1.70
C LEU A 242 7.19 -6.37 1.83
N TYR A 243 6.40 -7.40 1.50
CA TYR A 243 6.87 -8.78 1.50
C TYR A 243 7.48 -9.17 0.15
N ASN A 244 7.00 -8.56 -0.92
CA ASN A 244 7.49 -8.80 -2.27
C ASN A 244 7.37 -7.54 -3.14
N PRO A 245 8.48 -6.80 -3.37
CA PRO A 245 8.45 -5.62 -4.24
C PRO A 245 8.15 -5.98 -5.70
N GLY A 246 8.42 -7.23 -6.11
CA GLY A 246 8.09 -7.75 -7.44
C GLY A 246 6.60 -7.79 -7.78
N ILE A 247 5.70 -7.47 -6.83
CA ILE A 247 4.26 -7.36 -7.07
C ILE A 247 3.92 -6.37 -8.20
N PHE A 248 4.72 -5.33 -8.42
CA PHE A 248 4.45 -4.33 -9.47
C PHE A 248 5.04 -4.69 -10.85
N ASN A 249 5.72 -5.82 -10.99
CA ASN A 249 6.20 -6.34 -12.28
C ASN A 249 5.10 -7.16 -13.00
N ALA A 250 3.91 -6.60 -13.14
CA ALA A 250 2.76 -7.28 -13.74
C ALA A 250 2.96 -7.64 -15.21
N GLU A 251 3.69 -6.79 -15.94
CA GLU A 251 4.02 -6.99 -17.35
C GLU A 251 4.99 -8.16 -17.56
N ASP A 252 5.78 -8.49 -16.54
CA ASP A 252 6.75 -9.58 -16.53
C ASP A 252 6.25 -10.78 -15.70
N SER A 253 4.93 -11.01 -15.64
CA SER A 253 4.30 -12.02 -14.76
C SER A 253 4.85 -13.47 -14.89
N GLN A 254 5.55 -13.79 -15.99
CA GLN A 254 6.16 -15.09 -16.26
C GLN A 254 7.63 -15.20 -15.81
N ASP A 255 8.29 -14.07 -15.55
CA ASP A 255 9.67 -14.03 -15.10
C ASP A 255 9.73 -14.14 -13.57
N LYS A 256 10.05 -15.34 -13.07
CA LYS A 256 10.14 -15.59 -11.63
C LYS A 256 11.18 -14.71 -10.94
N GLU A 257 12.24 -14.29 -11.63
CA GLU A 257 13.28 -13.45 -11.02
C GLU A 257 12.79 -12.03 -10.78
N LYS A 258 11.85 -11.55 -11.62
CA LYS A 258 11.24 -10.24 -11.45
C LYS A 258 10.05 -10.25 -10.51
N VAL A 259 9.24 -11.31 -10.54
CA VAL A 259 7.98 -11.39 -9.79
C VAL A 259 8.18 -11.96 -8.38
N PHE A 260 9.06 -12.94 -8.23
CA PHE A 260 9.43 -13.56 -6.95
C PHE A 260 10.95 -13.50 -6.79
N PRO A 261 11.54 -12.29 -6.75
CA PRO A 261 12.98 -12.13 -6.66
C PRO A 261 13.52 -12.84 -5.43
N ARG A 262 14.75 -13.32 -5.53
CA ARG A 262 15.41 -13.98 -4.40
C ARG A 262 15.63 -13.00 -3.25
N VAL A 263 15.53 -13.51 -2.02
CA VAL A 263 15.60 -12.66 -0.83
C VAL A 263 16.99 -12.06 -0.61
N ASP A 264 18.07 -12.73 -1.04
CA ASP A 264 19.44 -12.22 -1.01
C ASP A 264 19.59 -10.97 -1.88
N VAL A 265 19.05 -11.02 -3.11
CA VAL A 265 19.09 -9.91 -4.06
C VAL A 265 18.35 -8.69 -3.49
N ILE A 266 17.11 -8.88 -3.01
CA ILE A 266 16.33 -7.78 -2.44
C ILE A 266 16.96 -7.23 -1.16
N CYS A 267 17.50 -8.11 -0.31
CA CYS A 267 18.18 -7.72 0.92
C CYS A 267 19.39 -6.82 0.61
N ARG A 268 20.25 -7.24 -0.33
CA ARG A 268 21.41 -6.47 -0.79
C ARG A 268 21.00 -5.14 -1.43
N GLU A 269 20.08 -5.16 -2.38
CA GLU A 269 19.65 -3.94 -3.06
C GLU A 269 19.05 -2.91 -2.09
N TYR A 270 18.18 -3.36 -1.18
CA TYR A 270 17.62 -2.49 -0.16
C TYR A 270 18.71 -1.95 0.79
N PHE A 271 19.66 -2.79 1.19
CA PHE A 271 20.81 -2.37 1.99
C PHE A 271 21.62 -1.27 1.30
N GLU A 272 21.98 -1.44 0.02
CA GLU A 272 22.75 -0.44 -0.73
C GLU A 272 21.99 0.87 -0.93
N ILE A 273 20.67 0.82 -1.09
CA ILE A 273 19.83 2.02 -1.12
C ILE A 273 19.91 2.72 0.24
N VAL A 274 19.66 2.01 1.35
CA VAL A 274 19.73 2.62 2.69
C VAL A 274 21.11 3.20 2.99
N LYS A 275 22.18 2.54 2.53
CA LYS A 275 23.57 3.03 2.62
C LYS A 275 23.78 4.31 1.81
N SER A 276 23.26 4.37 0.58
CA SER A 276 23.34 5.56 -0.28
C SER A 276 22.57 6.77 0.28
N TYR A 277 21.55 6.51 1.10
CA TYR A 277 20.72 7.52 1.76
C TYR A 277 20.83 7.44 3.29
N GLU A 278 22.03 7.18 3.82
CA GLU A 278 22.22 6.94 5.26
C GLU A 278 21.81 8.13 6.16
N PHE A 279 21.82 9.34 5.59
CA PHE A 279 21.34 10.56 6.24
C PHE A 279 19.81 10.58 6.44
N SER A 280 19.06 9.71 5.77
CA SER A 280 17.62 9.54 5.95
C SER A 280 17.33 8.77 7.24
N HIS A 281 16.98 9.50 8.30
CA HIS A 281 16.64 8.91 9.59
C HIS A 281 15.47 7.91 9.49
N ALA A 282 14.45 8.22 8.69
CA ALA A 282 13.32 7.33 8.44
C ALA A 282 13.76 6.00 7.82
N SER A 283 14.61 6.03 6.78
CA SER A 283 15.14 4.83 6.11
C SER A 283 15.98 3.97 7.05
N ARG A 284 16.83 4.60 7.88
CA ARG A 284 17.62 3.90 8.92
C ARG A 284 16.74 3.21 9.96
N THR A 285 15.68 3.88 10.40
CA THR A 285 14.75 3.36 11.41
C THR A 285 13.91 2.20 10.86
N ALA A 286 13.46 2.30 9.61
CA ALA A 286 12.60 1.32 8.97
C ALA A 286 13.36 0.02 8.58
N MET A 287 14.68 0.10 8.39
CA MET A 287 15.53 -0.97 7.85
C MET A 287 15.30 -2.35 8.48
N LYS A 288 15.36 -2.44 9.82
CA LYS A 288 15.10 -3.70 10.54
C LYS A 288 13.75 -4.31 10.17
N SER A 289 12.71 -3.48 10.13
CA SER A 289 11.35 -3.95 9.89
C SER A 289 11.16 -4.42 8.44
N HIS A 290 11.77 -3.73 7.48
CA HIS A 290 11.78 -4.16 6.08
C HIS A 290 12.49 -5.50 5.91
N LEU A 291 13.66 -5.69 6.53
CA LEU A 291 14.37 -6.97 6.48
C LEU A 291 13.55 -8.12 7.09
N PHE A 292 12.81 -7.89 8.18
CA PHE A 292 11.88 -8.89 8.73
C PHE A 292 10.73 -9.25 7.77
N LYS A 293 10.33 -8.34 6.88
CA LYS A 293 9.26 -8.58 5.90
C LYS A 293 9.81 -9.27 4.66
N ILE A 294 10.89 -8.77 4.07
CA ILE A 294 11.58 -9.38 2.93
C ILE A 294 11.96 -10.84 3.27
N LEU A 295 12.57 -11.05 4.44
CA LEU A 295 13.07 -12.37 4.86
C LEU A 295 12.01 -13.19 5.60
N ARG A 296 10.74 -12.77 5.60
CA ARG A 296 9.69 -13.46 6.37
C ARG A 296 9.59 -14.98 6.12
N PRO A 297 9.61 -15.50 4.88
CA PRO A 297 9.62 -16.94 4.62
C PRO A 297 10.97 -17.60 4.95
N PHE A 298 12.05 -16.83 4.96
CA PHE A 298 13.42 -17.28 5.13
C PHE A 298 13.82 -17.50 6.59
N LEU A 299 13.50 -16.53 7.47
CA LEU A 299 13.88 -16.52 8.89
C LEU A 299 13.37 -17.70 9.74
N PRO A 300 12.25 -18.38 9.43
CA PRO A 300 11.86 -19.61 10.13
C PRO A 300 12.82 -20.78 9.90
N ASN A 301 13.52 -20.81 8.76
CA ASN A 301 14.49 -21.84 8.40
C ASN A 301 15.91 -21.51 8.92
N HIS A 302 16.18 -20.22 9.16
CA HIS A 302 17.49 -19.69 9.58
C HIS A 302 17.33 -18.84 10.85
N THR A 303 17.14 -19.53 11.97
CA THR A 303 16.78 -18.92 13.27
C THR A 303 17.95 -18.16 13.91
N ASP A 304 19.18 -18.48 13.53
CA ASP A 304 20.40 -17.75 13.83
C ASP A 304 20.37 -16.35 13.22
N ILE A 305 20.11 -16.22 11.91
CA ILE A 305 19.99 -14.93 11.20
C ILE A 305 18.81 -14.13 11.77
N ARG A 306 17.70 -14.81 12.09
CA ARG A 306 16.56 -14.18 12.77
C ARG A 306 16.94 -13.56 14.11
N SER A 307 17.72 -14.28 14.90
CA SER A 307 18.16 -13.83 16.23
C SER A 307 19.11 -12.64 16.09
N SER A 308 20.06 -12.70 15.15
CA SER A 308 20.95 -11.58 14.81
C SER A 308 20.18 -10.33 14.40
N LEU A 309 19.26 -10.43 13.45
CA LEU A 309 18.40 -9.32 13.03
C LEU A 309 17.56 -8.75 14.19
N ALA A 310 17.13 -9.60 15.12
CA ALA A 310 16.34 -9.17 16.28
C ALA A 310 17.11 -8.27 17.25
N LEU A 311 18.44 -8.40 17.32
CA LEU A 311 19.31 -7.59 18.18
C LEU A 311 19.62 -6.21 17.59
N LEU A 312 19.56 -6.07 16.27
CA LEU A 312 19.83 -4.81 15.58
C LEU A 312 18.75 -3.76 15.88
N ASN A 313 19.10 -2.48 15.75
CA ASN A 313 18.17 -1.36 15.88
C ASN A 313 18.70 -0.13 15.12
N ALA A 314 17.95 0.98 15.14
CA ALA A 314 18.30 2.20 14.40
C ALA A 314 19.68 2.80 14.76
N LYS A 315 20.27 2.43 15.91
CA LYS A 315 21.62 2.86 16.31
C LYS A 315 22.73 1.92 15.86
N SER A 316 22.40 0.69 15.44
CA SER A 316 23.38 -0.26 14.88
C SER A 316 23.98 0.31 13.59
N SER A 317 25.28 0.14 13.38
CA SER A 317 25.98 0.63 12.19
C SER A 317 25.52 -0.12 10.93
N LEU A 318 25.76 0.43 9.74
CA LEU A 318 25.51 -0.29 8.49
C LEU A 318 26.33 -1.59 8.42
N ASP A 319 27.57 -1.56 8.88
CA ASP A 319 28.44 -2.73 8.95
C ASP A 319 27.86 -3.84 9.86
N ASP A 320 27.22 -3.47 10.97
CA ASP A 320 26.51 -4.44 11.83
C ASP A 320 25.36 -5.12 11.07
N TYR A 321 24.57 -4.36 10.32
CA TYR A 321 23.50 -4.90 9.48
C TYR A 321 24.04 -5.80 8.38
N GLU A 322 25.12 -5.38 7.72
CA GLU A 322 25.73 -6.10 6.61
C GLU A 322 26.29 -7.45 7.06
N ASN A 323 27.10 -7.45 8.11
CA ASN A 323 27.77 -8.64 8.63
C ASN A 323 26.81 -9.60 9.34
N ALA A 324 25.81 -9.08 10.06
CA ALA A 324 24.91 -9.91 10.84
C ALA A 324 23.72 -10.46 10.05
N VAL A 325 23.38 -9.86 8.89
CA VAL A 325 22.17 -10.21 8.12
C VAL A 325 22.44 -10.33 6.63
N VAL A 326 22.94 -9.29 5.96
CA VAL A 326 23.02 -9.27 4.49
C VAL A 326 23.94 -10.36 3.95
N ILE A 327 25.20 -10.39 4.42
CA ILE A 327 26.19 -11.40 4.02
C ILE A 327 25.75 -12.82 4.41
N PRO A 328 25.26 -13.09 5.63
CA PRO A 328 24.73 -14.41 5.97
C PRO A 328 23.60 -14.88 5.05
N VAL A 329 22.64 -14.01 4.70
CA VAL A 329 21.56 -14.35 3.77
C VAL A 329 22.14 -14.69 2.38
N GLU A 330 23.06 -13.88 1.86
CA GLU A 330 23.74 -14.13 0.58
C GLU A 330 24.48 -15.48 0.57
N ASN A 331 25.21 -15.81 1.63
CA ASN A 331 25.94 -17.07 1.76
C ASN A 331 25.02 -18.30 1.80
N VAL A 332 23.89 -18.19 2.51
CA VAL A 332 22.90 -19.27 2.57
C VAL A 332 22.26 -19.47 1.20
N VAL A 333 21.79 -18.40 0.55
CA VAL A 333 21.16 -18.52 -0.77
C VAL A 333 22.17 -19.02 -1.81
N LYS A 334 23.42 -18.56 -1.76
CA LYS A 334 24.49 -19.09 -2.60
C LYS A 334 24.66 -20.61 -2.41
N SER A 335 24.74 -21.08 -1.17
CA SER A 335 24.85 -22.52 -0.86
C SER A 335 23.66 -23.32 -1.42
N ILE A 336 22.43 -22.78 -1.31
CA ILE A 336 21.22 -23.42 -1.88
C ILE A 336 21.36 -23.56 -3.40
N PHE A 337 21.88 -22.54 -4.09
CA PHE A 337 22.05 -22.55 -5.54
C PHE A 337 23.25 -23.38 -6.04
N GLU A 338 24.10 -23.87 -5.13
CA GLU A 338 25.16 -24.84 -5.44
C GLU A 338 24.65 -26.30 -5.36
N GLU A 339 23.42 -26.52 -4.87
CA GLU A 339 22.81 -27.85 -4.80
C GLU A 339 22.49 -28.38 -6.21
N LYS A 340 22.76 -29.68 -6.45
CA LYS A 340 22.62 -30.32 -7.77
C LYS A 340 21.18 -30.34 -8.30
N ASP A 341 20.19 -30.29 -7.41
CA ASP A 341 18.76 -30.35 -7.70
C ASP A 341 18.08 -28.96 -7.58
N ILE A 342 18.86 -27.87 -7.64
CA ILE A 342 18.31 -26.50 -7.54
C ILE A 342 17.24 -26.22 -8.59
N ASP A 343 17.39 -26.72 -9.83
CA ASP A 343 16.40 -26.52 -10.89
C ASP A 343 15.05 -27.17 -10.57
N GLU A 344 15.04 -28.22 -9.75
CA GLU A 344 13.83 -28.87 -9.28
C GLU A 344 13.21 -28.15 -8.08
N LYS A 345 14.07 -27.65 -7.18
CA LYS A 345 13.70 -26.97 -5.94
C LYS A 345 13.23 -25.53 -6.16
N ASP A 346 13.85 -24.81 -7.08
CA ASP A 346 13.60 -23.39 -7.34
C ASP A 346 12.45 -23.19 -8.36
N LYS A 347 11.33 -23.87 -8.11
CA LYS A 347 10.12 -23.79 -8.92
C LYS A 347 9.04 -23.01 -8.19
N VAL A 348 8.47 -22.03 -8.89
CA VAL A 348 7.24 -21.36 -8.46
C VAL A 348 6.07 -22.06 -9.13
N VAL A 349 5.17 -22.62 -8.33
CA VAL A 349 4.02 -23.38 -8.83
C VAL A 349 2.75 -22.63 -8.51
N LYS A 350 1.97 -22.30 -9.53
CA LYS A 350 0.64 -21.72 -9.37
C LYS A 350 -0.35 -22.81 -8.95
N GLY A 351 -1.08 -22.58 -7.86
CA GLY A 351 -2.16 -23.44 -7.40
C GLY A 351 -3.47 -23.22 -8.16
N ASP A 352 -4.53 -23.86 -7.68
CA ASP A 352 -5.86 -23.76 -8.27
C ASP A 352 -6.45 -22.34 -8.19
N ILE A 353 -7.50 -22.10 -8.97
CA ILE A 353 -8.28 -20.87 -8.87
C ILE A 353 -9.20 -20.97 -7.66
N GLU A 354 -9.04 -20.03 -6.75
CA GLU A 354 -9.84 -19.88 -5.54
C GLU A 354 -11.18 -19.19 -5.84
N LEU A 355 -12.13 -19.28 -4.89
CA LEU A 355 -13.47 -18.70 -5.00
C LEU A 355 -13.48 -17.16 -5.21
N TRP A 356 -12.41 -16.47 -4.83
CA TRP A 356 -12.22 -15.03 -5.07
C TRP A 356 -11.61 -14.72 -6.44
N GLY A 357 -11.48 -15.72 -7.32
CA GLY A 357 -11.08 -15.57 -8.72
C GLY A 357 -9.57 -15.44 -8.95
N GLY A 358 -8.72 -15.82 -8.00
CA GLY A 358 -7.27 -15.79 -8.15
C GLY A 358 -6.63 -17.03 -7.55
N SER A 359 -5.31 -17.13 -7.54
CA SER A 359 -4.60 -18.36 -7.14
C SER A 359 -3.51 -18.07 -6.13
N TYR A 360 -3.30 -19.00 -5.21
CA TYR A 360 -2.08 -19.05 -4.41
C TYR A 360 -0.92 -19.63 -5.22
N TYR A 361 0.30 -19.37 -4.76
CA TYR A 361 1.51 -19.91 -5.34
C TYR A 361 2.34 -20.60 -4.27
N THR A 362 2.87 -21.77 -4.60
CA THR A 362 3.97 -22.38 -3.85
C THR A 362 5.26 -21.73 -4.31
N VAL A 363 5.92 -21.01 -3.41
CA VAL A 363 7.13 -20.24 -3.68
C VAL A 363 8.25 -20.71 -2.73
N PRO A 364 9.44 -21.04 -3.25
CA PRO A 364 10.58 -21.44 -2.41
C PRO A 364 10.90 -20.38 -1.35
N TYR A 365 11.31 -20.82 -0.15
CA TYR A 365 11.42 -19.93 1.00
C TYR A 365 12.56 -18.87 0.88
N TRP A 366 13.49 -19.07 -0.06
CA TRP A 366 14.54 -18.13 -0.43
C TRP A 366 14.11 -17.10 -1.49
N ARG A 367 12.80 -17.03 -1.80
CA ARG A 367 12.21 -16.00 -2.66
C ARG A 367 11.21 -15.16 -1.92
N CYS A 368 11.19 -13.86 -2.26
CA CYS A 368 10.19 -12.92 -1.79
C CYS A 368 8.80 -13.40 -2.22
N GLN A 369 7.85 -13.39 -1.28
CA GLN A 369 6.51 -13.91 -1.51
C GLN A 369 5.51 -13.26 -0.56
N PRO A 370 4.22 -13.17 -0.92
CA PRO A 370 3.23 -12.53 -0.08
C PRO A 370 3.07 -13.23 1.26
N TYR A 371 2.72 -12.46 2.29
CA TYR A 371 2.38 -13.03 3.60
C TYR A 371 0.87 -13.15 3.77
N PHE A 372 0.42 -14.38 4.00
CA PHE A 372 -0.96 -14.69 4.37
C PHE A 372 -1.11 -14.66 5.89
N ARG A 373 -1.92 -13.75 6.41
CA ARG A 373 -2.24 -13.73 7.84
C ARG A 373 -3.13 -14.94 8.17
N PRO A 374 -2.73 -15.82 9.10
CA PRO A 374 -3.61 -16.88 9.60
C PRO A 374 -4.80 -16.24 10.33
N VAL A 375 -6.03 -16.66 10.03
CA VAL A 375 -7.22 -16.25 10.80
C VAL A 375 -7.41 -17.26 11.93
N ASN A 376 -7.25 -16.83 13.19
CA ASN A 376 -7.41 -17.69 14.37
C ASN A 376 -6.52 -18.97 14.35
N GLY A 377 -5.28 -18.86 13.86
CA GLY A 377 -4.37 -20.02 13.75
C GLY A 377 -4.70 -20.98 12.61
N VAL A 378 -5.72 -20.69 11.80
CA VAL A 378 -6.06 -21.40 10.58
C VAL A 378 -5.87 -20.44 9.40
N THR A 379 -5.06 -20.80 8.42
CA THR A 379 -5.01 -20.06 7.14
C THR A 379 -6.40 -20.12 6.51
N ALA A 380 -7.09 -18.97 6.44
CA ALA A 380 -8.49 -18.76 6.06
C ALA A 380 -9.56 -19.06 7.13
N ASP A 381 -10.46 -18.09 7.35
CA ASP A 381 -11.65 -18.24 8.20
C ASP A 381 -12.60 -19.26 7.56
N LYS A 382 -12.82 -20.41 8.21
CA LYS A 382 -13.76 -21.44 7.73
C LYS A 382 -15.15 -20.86 7.43
N ARG A 383 -15.60 -19.82 8.14
CA ARG A 383 -16.91 -19.18 7.91
C ARG A 383 -16.96 -18.39 6.60
N VAL A 384 -15.85 -17.80 6.18
CA VAL A 384 -15.75 -17.11 4.88
C VAL A 384 -15.72 -18.14 3.76
N VAL A 385 -14.96 -19.23 3.93
CA VAL A 385 -14.94 -20.36 2.98
C VAL A 385 -16.34 -20.98 2.84
N GLU A 386 -17.06 -21.14 3.95
CA GLU A 386 -18.40 -21.76 3.99
C GLU A 386 -19.50 -20.84 3.46
N SER A 387 -19.40 -19.53 3.70
CA SER A 387 -20.21 -18.49 3.06
C SER A 387 -20.04 -18.48 1.53
N LEU A 388 -18.79 -18.56 1.05
CA LEU A 388 -18.47 -18.61 -0.36
C LEU A 388 -18.92 -19.94 -1.01
N LYS A 389 -18.79 -21.08 -0.30
CA LYS A 389 -19.34 -22.37 -0.74
C LYS A 389 -20.86 -22.34 -0.87
N ARG A 390 -21.57 -21.77 0.11
CA ARG A 390 -23.04 -21.62 0.04
C ARG A 390 -23.49 -20.74 -1.13
N LYS A 391 -22.72 -19.71 -1.50
CA LYS A 391 -23.01 -18.90 -2.69
C LYS A 391 -22.73 -19.65 -4.00
N ALA A 392 -21.73 -20.53 -4.02
CA ALA A 392 -21.38 -21.34 -5.19
C ALA A 392 -22.33 -22.54 -5.41
N GLU A 393 -23.00 -23.01 -4.36
CA GLU A 393 -23.96 -24.13 -4.40
C GLU A 393 -25.37 -23.73 -4.85
N VAL A 394 -25.67 -22.44 -5.06
CA VAL A 394 -26.97 -22.00 -5.60
C VAL A 394 -26.91 -22.08 -7.13
N PRO A 395 -27.63 -23.01 -7.79
CA PRO A 395 -27.65 -23.07 -9.25
C PRO A 395 -28.29 -21.82 -9.84
N LEU A 396 -27.73 -21.31 -10.94
CA LEU A 396 -28.33 -20.32 -11.84
C LEU A 396 -29.58 -20.90 -12.54
N GLN A 397 -30.62 -21.24 -11.78
CA GLN A 397 -31.95 -21.59 -12.28
C GLN A 397 -33.01 -21.16 -11.24
N SER A 398 -33.37 -19.88 -11.25
CA SER A 398 -34.69 -19.42 -10.78
C SER A 398 -35.08 -18.01 -11.24
N VAL A 399 -34.25 -17.30 -12.01
CA VAL A 399 -34.68 -16.06 -12.67
C VAL A 399 -35.17 -16.37 -14.08
N ARG A 400 -36.40 -16.89 -14.20
CA ARG A 400 -37.37 -16.55 -15.25
C ARG A 400 -38.68 -17.34 -15.08
N GLU A 401 -39.74 -16.67 -15.52
CA GLU A 401 -41.13 -17.12 -15.67
C GLU A 401 -42.00 -17.13 -14.40
N LYS A 402 -42.63 -15.97 -14.12
CA LYS A 402 -44.09 -15.91 -14.09
C LYS A 402 -44.61 -14.65 -14.80
N GLU A 403 -45.16 -14.97 -15.96
CA GLU A 403 -46.02 -14.28 -16.91
C GLU A 403 -46.92 -13.13 -16.42
N VAL A 404 -47.05 -12.17 -17.34
CA VAL A 404 -48.18 -11.24 -17.52
C VAL A 404 -49.43 -12.02 -17.97
N LYS A 405 -50.59 -11.72 -17.36
CA LYS A 405 -52.00 -11.84 -17.81
C LYS A 405 -52.87 -11.99 -16.53
N VAL A 406 -53.88 -11.19 -16.20
CA VAL A 406 -54.71 -10.14 -16.84
C VAL A 406 -54.96 -9.07 -15.79
#